data_AF-A0A9D8XM43-F1
#
_entry.id   AF-A0A9D8XM43-F1
#
_cell.length_a   1.000
_cell.length_b   1.000
_cell.length_c   1.000
_cell.angle_alpha   90.00
_cell.angle_beta   90.00
_cell.angle_gamma   90.00
#
_symmetry.space_group_name_H-M   'P 1'
#
loop_
_entity.id
_entity.type
_entity.pdbx_description
1 polymer ?
#
loop_
_entity_poly.entity_id
_entity_poly.type
_entity_poly.pdbx_seq_one_letter_code
_entity_poly.pdbx_strand_id
1 'polypeptide(L)'
;LSENLAVFKNIKGIGAKTAQRLMVELKDKIAKSGISLPANDGINLNTSNQEVRLEALAALQMLGYQTSAANKVLNAILKETPAIKVEALIKSALKML
;
A
#
# COMPACT_ATOMS: atom_id res chain seq x y z
N LEU A 1 -17.18 7.18 -3.61
CA LEU A 1 -17.45 6.76 -2.20
C LEU A 1 -18.44 5.59 -2.10
N SER A 2 -18.96 5.07 -3.21
CA SER A 2 -20.08 4.12 -3.27
C SER A 2 -19.68 2.68 -3.61
N GLU A 3 -18.51 2.43 -4.19
CA GLU A 3 -18.15 1.11 -4.75
C GLU A 3 -17.98 0.00 -3.70
N ASN A 4 -17.51 0.32 -2.48
CA ASN A 4 -17.28 -0.70 -1.45
C ASN A 4 -18.48 -1.00 -0.54
N LEU A 5 -19.50 -0.14 -0.52
CA LEU A 5 -20.71 -0.35 0.29
C LEU A 5 -21.58 -1.48 -0.26
N ALA A 6 -21.52 -1.73 -1.56
CA ALA A 6 -22.25 -2.81 -2.23
C ALA A 6 -21.79 -4.20 -1.76
N VAL A 7 -20.48 -4.37 -1.50
CA VAL A 7 -19.90 -5.64 -1.04
C VAL A 7 -20.45 -6.02 0.35
N PHE A 8 -20.51 -5.06 1.28
CA PHE A 8 -21.05 -5.30 2.61
C PHE A 8 -22.57 -5.48 2.63
N LYS A 9 -23.30 -4.84 1.71
CA LYS A 9 -24.75 -5.03 1.55
C LYS A 9 -25.14 -6.42 1.04
N ASN A 10 -24.22 -7.12 0.36
CA ASN A 10 -24.46 -8.46 -0.16
C ASN A 10 -24.39 -9.57 0.92
N ILE A 11 -23.99 -9.21 2.15
CA ILE A 11 -23.94 -10.10 3.30
C ILE A 11 -25.32 -10.10 3.96
N LYS A 12 -26.02 -11.24 3.91
CA LYS A 12 -27.36 -11.41 4.47
C LYS A 12 -27.35 -11.09 5.98
N GLY A 13 -28.00 -10.00 6.38
CA GLY A 13 -28.11 -9.55 7.79
C GLY A 13 -27.37 -8.26 8.14
N ILE A 14 -26.59 -7.66 7.22
CA ILE A 14 -25.94 -6.36 7.45
C ILE A 14 -26.74 -5.23 6.78
N GLY A 15 -27.41 -4.40 7.59
CA GLY A 15 -28.12 -3.21 7.11
C GLY A 15 -27.18 -2.09 6.66
N ALA A 16 -27.68 -1.15 5.83
CA ALA A 16 -26.86 -0.06 5.27
C ALA A 16 -26.13 0.78 6.33
N LYS A 17 -26.77 1.03 7.47
CA LYS A 17 -26.22 1.81 8.58
C LYS A 17 -25.14 1.05 9.35
N THR A 18 -25.31 -0.27 9.50
CA THR A 18 -24.30 -1.15 10.12
C THR A 18 -23.09 -1.32 9.21
N ALA A 19 -23.29 -1.50 7.90
CA ALA A 19 -22.22 -1.56 6.91
C ALA A 19 -21.39 -0.26 6.88
N GLN A 20 -22.04 0.91 6.95
CA GLN A 20 -21.37 2.20 7.04
C GLN A 20 -20.52 2.32 8.32
N ARG A 21 -21.07 1.94 9.47
CA ARG A 21 -20.35 1.99 10.75
C ARG A 21 -19.13 1.06 10.75
N LEU A 22 -19.30 -0.18 10.28
CA LEU A 22 -18.20 -1.14 10.12
C LEU A 22 -17.12 -0.60 9.17
N MET A 23 -17.50 0.03 8.05
CA MET A 23 -16.55 0.61 7.10
C MET A 23 -15.71 1.72 7.72
N VAL A 24 -16.32 2.59 8.54
CA VAL A 24 -15.61 3.68 9.24
C VAL A 24 -14.69 3.11 10.32
N GLU A 25 -15.18 2.18 11.13
CA GLU A 25 -14.39 1.54 12.19
C GLU A 25 -13.21 0.75 11.61
N LEU A 26 -13.39 0.02 10.51
CA LEU A 26 -12.32 -0.69 9.82
C LEU A 26 -11.30 0.28 9.22
N LYS A 27 -11.74 1.37 8.58
CA LYS A 27 -10.82 2.40 8.06
C LYS A 27 -9.99 3.04 9.18
N ASP A 28 -10.61 3.39 10.30
CA ASP A 28 -9.91 3.99 11.45
C ASP A 28 -8.94 2.99 12.08
N LYS A 29 -9.34 1.72 12.19
CA LYS A 29 -8.49 0.66 12.74
C LYS A 29 -7.30 0.35 11.82
N ILE A 30 -7.50 0.34 10.50
CA ILE A 30 -6.42 0.18 9.51
C ILE A 30 -5.44 1.37 9.60
N ALA A 31 -5.97 2.60 9.65
CA ALA A 31 -5.15 3.81 9.76
C ALA A 31 -4.31 3.83 11.05
N LYS A 32 -4.89 3.37 12.18
CA LYS A 32 -4.22 3.31 13.49
C LYS A 32 -3.31 2.11 13.67
N SER A 33 -3.60 0.98 13.02
CA SER A 33 -2.83 -0.26 13.21
C SER A 33 -1.46 -0.21 12.54
N GLY A 34 -1.09 0.89 11.86
CA GLY A 34 0.17 0.97 11.10
C GLY A 34 0.26 -0.06 9.96
N ILE A 35 -0.81 -0.82 9.73
CA ILE A 35 -0.98 -1.66 8.56
C ILE A 35 -1.21 -0.67 7.43
N SER A 36 -0.11 -0.25 6.81
CA SER A 36 -0.17 0.23 5.44
C SER A 36 -0.67 -0.96 4.62
N LEU A 37 -2.00 -1.15 4.59
CA LEU A 37 -2.61 -1.81 3.44
C LEU A 37 -2.00 -1.04 2.27
N PRO A 38 -1.29 -1.70 1.35
CA PRO A 38 -0.67 -1.03 0.23
C PRO A 38 -1.75 -0.15 -0.33
N ALA A 39 -1.54 1.16 -0.17
CA ALA A 39 -2.52 2.12 -0.59
C ALA A 39 -2.81 1.73 -2.02
N ASN A 40 -4.09 1.56 -2.32
CA ASN A 40 -4.60 1.66 -3.67
C ASN A 40 -4.40 3.13 -4.12
N ASP A 41 -3.16 3.65 -4.02
CA ASP A 41 -2.59 4.56 -4.99
C ASP A 41 -2.66 3.75 -6.28
N GLY A 42 -3.57 4.11 -7.18
CA GLY A 42 -4.00 3.34 -8.35
C GLY A 42 -2.90 3.02 -9.37
N ILE A 43 -1.83 2.39 -8.92
CA ILE A 43 -0.80 1.76 -9.68
C ILE A 43 -1.18 0.29 -9.66
N ASN A 44 -1.78 -0.19 -10.76
CA ASN A 44 -1.87 -1.62 -11.04
C ASN A 44 -0.44 -2.17 -11.20
N LEU A 45 0.25 -2.36 -10.07
CA LEU A 45 1.51 -3.07 -10.03
C LEU A 45 1.18 -4.55 -10.17
N ASN A 46 1.82 -5.21 -11.14
CA ASN A 46 1.78 -6.66 -11.23
C ASN A 46 2.29 -7.26 -9.90
N THR A 47 1.78 -8.43 -9.49
CA THR A 47 2.11 -9.10 -8.22
C THR A 47 3.62 -9.10 -7.92
N SER A 48 4.45 -9.37 -8.93
CA SER A 48 5.92 -9.38 -8.81
C SER A 48 6.50 -8.02 -8.41
N ASN A 49 5.96 -6.92 -8.93
CA ASN A 49 6.42 -5.57 -8.57
C ASN A 49 6.03 -5.20 -7.14
N GLN A 50 4.91 -5.73 -6.64
CA GLN A 50 4.49 -5.51 -5.27
C GLN A 50 5.43 -6.22 -4.29
N GLU A 51 5.81 -7.46 -4.57
CA GLU A 51 6.79 -8.22 -3.76
C GLU A 51 8.15 -7.51 -3.72
N VAL A 52 8.67 -7.11 -4.90
CA VAL A 52 9.94 -6.38 -5.03
C VAL A 52 9.93 -5.06 -4.25
N ARG A 53 8.80 -4.33 -4.29
CA ARG A 53 8.62 -3.08 -3.55
C ARG A 53 8.64 -3.29 -2.04
N LEU A 54 7.96 -4.33 -1.56
CA LEU A 54 7.89 -4.64 -0.12
C LEU A 54 9.26 -5.06 0.42
N GLU A 55 10.00 -5.87 -0.33
CA GLU A 55 11.36 -6.29 0.04
C GLU A 55 12.33 -5.10 0.09
N ALA A 56 12.29 -4.23 -0.92
CA ALA A 56 13.11 -3.01 -0.92
C ALA A 56 12.76 -2.06 0.24
N LEU A 57 11.47 -1.93 0.57
CA LEU A 57 11.01 -1.13 1.70
C LEU A 57 11.55 -1.68 3.03
N ALA A 58 11.45 -3.00 3.24
CA ALA A 58 11.98 -3.64 4.44
C ALA A 58 13.50 -3.43 4.59
N ALA A 59 14.25 -3.56 3.49
CA ALA A 59 15.68 -3.27 3.48
C ALA A 59 16.00 -1.82 3.85
N LEU A 60 15.26 -0.85 3.29
CA LEU A 60 15.44 0.57 3.62
C LEU A 60 15.09 0.88 5.07
N GLN A 61 14.06 0.23 5.65
CA GLN A 61 13.75 0.35 7.07
C GLN A 61 14.86 -0.23 7.95
N MET A 62 15.44 -1.38 7.58
CA MET A 62 16.58 -1.96 8.31
C MET A 62 17.80 -1.05 8.30
N LEU A 63 17.98 -0.26 7.24
CA LEU A 63 19.02 0.77 7.14
C LEU A 63 18.68 2.05 7.93
N GLY A 64 17.50 2.13 8.53
CA GLY A 64 17.08 3.26 9.38
C GLY A 64 16.33 4.38 8.65
N TYR A 65 15.94 4.17 7.39
CA TYR A 65 15.17 5.19 6.64
C TYR A 65 13.69 5.20 7.05
N GLN A 66 13.10 6.40 7.04
CA GLN A 66 11.69 6.60 7.34
C GLN A 66 10.80 5.93 6.29
N THR A 67 9.82 5.15 6.74
CA THR A 67 8.90 4.38 5.89
C THR A 67 8.19 5.24 4.86
N SER A 68 7.78 6.45 5.25
CA SER A 68 7.10 7.39 4.36
C SER A 68 8.01 7.88 3.23
N ALA A 69 9.25 8.22 3.55
CA ALA A 69 10.24 8.68 2.56
C ALA A 69 10.61 7.54 1.59
N ALA A 70 10.89 6.35 2.12
CA ALA A 70 11.20 5.16 1.32
C ALA A 70 10.06 4.82 0.34
N ASN A 71 8.80 4.79 0.80
CA ASN A 71 7.66 4.51 -0.07
C ASN A 71 7.53 5.51 -1.22
N LYS A 72 7.74 6.80 -0.95
CA LYS A 72 7.63 7.86 -1.97
C LYS A 72 8.65 7.65 -3.08
N VAL A 73 9.89 7.35 -2.70
CA VAL A 73 11.00 7.12 -3.64
C VAL A 73 10.79 5.82 -4.43
N LEU A 74 10.43 4.72 -3.77
CA LEU A 74 10.14 3.45 -4.44
C LEU A 74 8.99 3.57 -5.45
N ASN A 75 7.94 4.30 -5.10
CA ASN A 75 6.81 4.54 -6.00
C ASN A 75 7.21 5.42 -7.21
N ALA A 76 8.12 6.39 -7.02
CA ALA A 76 8.64 7.19 -8.13
C ALA A 76 9.45 6.34 -9.11
N ILE A 77 10.35 5.49 -8.59
CA ILE A 77 11.21 4.63 -9.41
C ILE A 77 10.40 3.56 -10.16
N LEU A 78 9.40 2.97 -9.52
CA LEU A 78 8.52 1.96 -10.15
C LEU A 78 7.62 2.55 -11.24
N LYS A 79 7.32 3.86 -11.19
CA LYS A 79 6.60 4.56 -12.26
C LYS A 79 7.48 4.77 -13.48
N GLU A 80 8.76 5.09 -13.29
CA GLU A 80 9.71 5.27 -14.40
C GLU A 80 10.18 3.93 -14.98
N THR A 81 10.36 2.92 -14.13
CA THR A 81 10.91 1.61 -14.49
C THR A 81 10.08 0.47 -13.90
N PRO A 82 9.02 0.04 -14.60
CA PRO A 82 8.09 -0.97 -14.10
C PRO A 82 8.64 -2.41 -14.11
N ALA A 83 9.92 -2.63 -14.46
CA ALA A 83 10.56 -3.96 -14.53
C ALA A 83 11.96 -3.95 -13.92
N ILE A 84 12.11 -3.31 -12.76
CA ILE A 84 13.38 -3.19 -12.03
C ILE A 84 13.57 -4.35 -11.04
N LYS A 85 14.79 -4.88 -10.93
CA LYS A 85 15.16 -5.88 -9.91
C LYS A 85 15.25 -5.24 -8.53
N VAL A 86 15.02 -6.02 -7.46
CA VAL A 86 15.10 -5.58 -6.05
C VAL A 86 16.40 -4.83 -5.76
N GLU A 87 17.55 -5.41 -6.14
CA GLU A 87 18.88 -4.82 -5.90
C GLU A 87 19.04 -3.47 -6.60
N ALA A 88 18.56 -3.36 -7.83
CA ALA A 88 18.63 -2.13 -8.61
C ALA A 88 17.68 -1.07 -8.06
N LEU A 89 16.51 -1.49 -7.55
CA LEU A 89 15.53 -0.63 -6.89
C LEU A 89 16.10 -0.05 -5.58
N ILE A 90 16.74 -0.88 -4.74
CA ILE A 90 17.39 -0.45 -3.50
C ILE A 90 18.52 0.54 -3.80
N LYS A 91 19.40 0.23 -4.76
CA LYS A 91 20.49 1.16 -5.16
C LYS A 91 19.95 2.50 -5.65
N SER A 92 18.90 2.46 -6.46
CA SER A 92 18.29 3.68 -7.01
C SER A 92 17.59 4.48 -5.91
N ALA A 93 16.93 3.80 -4.97
CA ALA A 93 16.31 4.44 -3.82
C ALA A 93 17.33 5.10 -2.89
N LEU A 94 18.45 4.44 -2.60
CA LEU A 94 19.55 5.00 -1.80
C LEU A 94 20.24 6.21 -2.45
N LYS A 95 20.21 6.30 -3.79
CA LYS A 95 20.74 7.48 -4.50
C LYS A 95 19.81 8.69 -4.38
N MET A 96 18.52 8.46 -4.13
CA MET A 96 17.48 9.50 -4.08
C MET A 96 17.04 9.87 -2.66
N LEU A 97 17.48 9.12 -1.64
CA LEU A 97 17.23 9.34 -0.21
C LEU A 97 18.41 10.05 0.45
#